data_AF-A0A371P2V4-F1
#
_entry.id   AF-A0A371P2V4-F1
#
_cell.length_a   1.000
_cell.length_b   1.000
_cell.length_c   1.000
_cell.angle_alpha   90.00
_cell.angle_beta   90.00
_cell.angle_gamma   90.00
#
_symmetry.space_group_name_H-M   'P 1'
#
loop_
_entity.id
_entity.type
_entity.pdbx_description
1 polymer ?
#
loop_
_entity_poly.entity_id
_entity_poly.type
_entity_poly.pdbx_seq_one_letter_code
_entity_poly.pdbx_strand_id
1 'polypeptide(L)'
;MKLLAAAALLLTLAACSSGSDAPEAPARSTLSASEAMQATCREVRAGIDEFNREDYQGTVQHFERAKVPAKVYAKVNEEPEADALLDAVEYYANLSPADYPEAARSSENFARNKVITLEQCASDDPIDATPGTPV
;
A
#
# COMPACT_ATOMS: atom_id res chain seq x y z
N MET A 1 37.63 -52.59 20.65
CA MET A 1 38.41 -52.31 21.87
C MET A 1 38.74 -50.81 21.88
N LYS A 2 38.78 -50.23 23.09
CA LYS A 2 39.00 -48.82 23.51
C LYS A 2 40.09 -48.06 22.71
N LEU A 3 40.07 -46.74 22.52
CA LEU A 3 40.31 -45.62 23.49
C LEU A 3 39.85 -44.29 22.83
N LEU A 4 38.94 -43.47 23.39
CA LEU A 4 39.13 -42.32 24.31
C LEU A 4 40.21 -41.28 23.94
N ALA A 5 39.80 -40.05 23.64
CA ALA A 5 40.44 -38.82 24.12
C ALA A 5 39.47 -37.61 24.02
N ALA A 6 39.15 -37.05 25.18
CA ALA A 6 38.40 -35.82 25.37
C ALA A 6 39.36 -34.60 25.32
N ALA A 7 38.90 -33.48 24.79
CA ALA A 7 39.52 -32.18 25.02
C ALA A 7 38.42 -31.16 25.33
N ALA A 8 38.26 -30.91 26.62
CA ALA A 8 37.52 -29.77 27.14
C ALA A 8 38.36 -28.50 26.95
N LEU A 9 37.77 -27.45 26.39
CA LEU A 9 38.21 -26.09 26.64
C LEU A 9 37.02 -25.27 27.13
N LEU A 10 37.01 -25.08 28.46
CA LEU A 10 36.23 -24.09 29.17
C LEU A 10 36.83 -22.70 28.88
N LEU A 11 36.03 -21.81 28.31
CA LEU A 11 36.26 -20.37 28.36
C LEU A 11 35.03 -19.74 29.00
N THR A 12 35.07 -19.64 30.32
CA THR A 12 34.15 -18.85 31.12
C THR A 12 34.74 -17.47 31.35
N LEU A 13 34.11 -16.42 30.84
CA LEU A 13 34.18 -15.07 31.39
C LEU A 13 32.76 -14.48 31.33
N ALA A 14 32.17 -14.37 32.52
CA ALA A 14 30.89 -13.74 32.76
C ALA A 14 31.04 -12.21 32.70
N ALA A 15 30.11 -11.56 32.00
CA ALA A 15 29.74 -10.18 32.26
C ALA A 15 28.21 -10.12 32.34
N CYS A 16 27.69 -10.06 33.57
CA CYS A 16 26.30 -9.71 33.85
C CYS A 16 26.16 -8.19 33.83
N SER A 17 25.24 -7.64 33.04
CA SER A 17 24.41 -6.52 33.48
C SER A 17 23.29 -6.18 32.49
N SER A 18 22.08 -6.28 33.02
CA SER A 18 20.94 -5.40 32.76
C SER A 18 20.24 -5.48 31.40
N GLY A 19 19.16 -6.26 31.38
CA GLY A 19 17.83 -5.71 31.17
C GLY A 19 17.56 -5.04 29.82
N SER A 20 16.98 -5.79 28.89
CA SER A 20 15.62 -5.58 28.39
C SER A 20 15.39 -6.56 27.25
N ASP A 21 14.93 -7.78 27.57
CA ASP A 21 14.08 -8.54 26.64
C ASP A 21 12.76 -7.75 26.52
N ALA A 22 12.80 -6.67 25.75
CA ALA A 22 11.60 -6.12 25.17
C ALA A 22 11.34 -6.96 23.91
N PRO A 23 10.19 -7.64 23.77
CA PRO A 23 9.80 -8.10 22.45
C PRO A 23 9.74 -6.85 21.57
N GLU A 24 10.52 -6.83 20.48
CA GLU A 24 10.38 -5.81 19.43
C GLU A 24 8.89 -5.76 19.07
N ALA A 25 8.21 -4.72 19.56
CA ALA A 25 6.87 -4.44 19.15
C ALA A 25 6.91 -4.32 17.62
N PRO A 26 6.00 -4.96 16.88
CA PRO A 26 5.99 -4.85 15.44
C PRO A 26 5.95 -3.36 15.12
N ALA A 27 6.94 -2.88 14.35
CA ALA A 27 7.11 -1.48 14.00
C ALA A 27 5.75 -0.95 13.51
N ARG A 28 5.04 -0.23 14.40
CA ARG A 28 3.80 0.44 14.03
C ARG A 28 4.22 1.47 13.00
N SER A 29 3.70 1.37 11.78
CA SER A 29 3.93 2.37 10.74
C SER A 29 3.81 3.77 11.36
N THR A 30 4.88 4.55 11.28
CA THR A 30 5.03 5.82 11.99
C THR A 30 4.39 7.00 11.25
N LEU A 31 3.69 6.75 10.14
CA LEU A 31 3.09 7.81 9.34
C LEU A 31 1.92 8.44 10.11
N SER A 32 1.88 9.77 10.11
CA SER A 32 0.66 10.52 10.43
C SER A 32 -0.44 10.24 9.40
N ALA A 33 -1.68 10.58 9.73
CA ALA A 33 -2.82 10.46 8.80
C ALA A 33 -2.54 11.18 7.47
N SER A 34 -1.98 12.39 7.52
CA SER A 34 -1.67 13.17 6.33
C SER A 34 -0.57 12.54 5.47
N GLU A 35 0.50 12.03 6.08
CA GLU A 35 1.58 11.36 5.35
C GLU A 35 1.09 10.06 4.70
N ALA A 36 0.27 9.29 5.41
CA ALA A 36 -0.35 8.07 4.89
C ALA A 36 -1.31 8.37 3.73
N MET A 37 -2.13 9.41 3.84
CA MET A 37 -3.01 9.87 2.77
C MET A 37 -2.20 10.32 1.55
N GLN A 38 -1.17 11.14 1.73
CA GLN A 38 -0.32 11.61 0.62
C GLN A 38 0.41 10.47 -0.08
N ALA A 39 0.93 9.49 0.66
CA ALA A 39 1.55 8.31 0.10
C ALA A 39 0.56 7.46 -0.70
N THR A 40 -0.65 7.26 -0.17
CA THR A 40 -1.75 6.58 -0.88
C THR A 40 -2.09 7.30 -2.18
N CYS A 41 -2.35 8.61 -2.10
CA CYS A 41 -2.79 9.38 -3.27
C CYS A 41 -1.70 9.54 -4.34
N ARG A 42 -0.41 9.52 -3.96
CA ARG A 42 0.68 9.48 -4.95
C ARG A 42 0.60 8.24 -5.83
N GLU A 43 0.44 7.08 -5.22
CA GLU A 43 0.34 5.81 -5.96
C GLU A 43 -0.99 5.71 -6.71
N VAL A 44 -2.11 6.15 -6.11
CA VAL A 44 -3.42 6.17 -6.80
C VAL A 44 -3.36 7.01 -8.07
N ARG A 45 -2.80 8.23 -8.02
CA ARG A 45 -2.65 9.09 -9.21
C ARG A 45 -1.78 8.44 -10.27
N ALA A 46 -0.63 7.89 -9.89
CA ALA A 46 0.23 7.19 -10.84
C ALA A 46 -0.47 5.95 -11.45
N GLY A 47 -1.27 5.22 -10.68
CA GLY A 47 -2.09 4.12 -11.22
C GLY A 47 -3.15 4.59 -12.21
N ILE A 48 -3.79 5.73 -11.96
CA ILE A 48 -4.73 6.37 -12.89
C ILE A 48 -4.00 6.82 -14.17
N ASP A 49 -2.80 7.37 -14.05
CA ASP A 49 -1.99 7.76 -15.21
C ASP A 49 -1.64 6.55 -16.10
N GLU A 50 -1.26 5.42 -15.51
CA GLU A 50 -1.02 4.19 -16.26
C GLU A 50 -2.32 3.63 -16.88
N PHE A 51 -3.45 3.70 -16.17
CA PHE A 51 -4.74 3.32 -16.71
C PHE A 51 -5.10 4.14 -17.97
N ASN A 52 -4.86 5.45 -17.93
CA ASN A 52 -5.09 6.36 -19.06
C ASN A 52 -4.18 6.08 -20.26
N ARG A 53 -3.04 5.43 -20.03
CA ARG A 53 -2.11 4.94 -21.07
C ARG A 53 -2.39 3.51 -21.51
N GLU A 54 -3.50 2.93 -21.03
CA GLU A 54 -3.89 1.53 -21.24
C GLU A 54 -2.89 0.51 -20.66
N ASP A 55 -1.99 0.93 -19.76
CA ASP A 55 -1.13 0.02 -18.99
C ASP A 55 -1.85 -0.46 -17.73
N TYR A 56 -2.72 -1.45 -17.90
CA TYR A 56 -3.49 -2.03 -16.80
C TYR A 56 -2.60 -2.84 -15.83
N GLN A 57 -1.46 -3.35 -16.29
CA GLN A 57 -0.51 -4.02 -15.41
C GLN A 57 0.21 -3.01 -14.51
N GLY A 58 0.64 -1.87 -15.06
CA GLY A 58 1.17 -0.73 -14.31
C GLY A 58 0.14 -0.17 -13.32
N THR A 59 -1.12 -0.06 -13.75
CA THR A 59 -2.26 0.35 -12.91
C THR A 59 -2.34 -0.51 -11.65
N VAL A 60 -2.43 -1.84 -11.79
CA VAL A 60 -2.51 -2.77 -10.66
C VAL A 60 -1.29 -2.66 -9.75
N GLN A 61 -0.09 -2.53 -10.31
CA GLN A 61 1.13 -2.41 -9.50
C GLN A 61 1.11 -1.16 -8.60
N HIS A 62 0.62 -0.04 -9.10
CA HIS A 62 0.46 1.18 -8.32
C HIS A 62 -0.61 1.02 -7.23
N PHE A 63 -1.77 0.44 -7.54
CA PHE A 63 -2.79 0.19 -6.53
C PHE A 63 -2.34 -0.82 -5.46
N GLU A 64 -1.56 -1.84 -5.82
CA GLU A 64 -0.95 -2.76 -4.84
C GLU A 64 0.02 -2.02 -3.91
N ARG A 65 0.85 -1.11 -4.43
CA ARG A 65 1.71 -0.26 -3.58
C ARG A 65 0.90 0.67 -2.68
N ALA A 66 -0.25 1.18 -3.15
CA ALA A 66 -1.12 2.05 -2.39
C ALA A 66 -1.79 1.37 -1.17
N LYS A 67 -1.94 0.03 -1.17
CA LYS A 67 -2.61 -0.71 -0.08
C LYS A 67 -1.98 -0.47 1.28
N VAL A 68 -0.65 -0.45 1.36
CA VAL A 68 0.06 -0.29 2.64
C VAL A 68 -0.22 1.07 3.28
N PRO A 69 0.02 2.22 2.61
CA PRO A 69 -0.32 3.51 3.19
C PRO A 69 -1.83 3.70 3.37
N ALA A 70 -2.69 3.14 2.51
CA ALA A 70 -4.15 3.22 2.69
C ALA A 70 -4.62 2.53 3.98
N LYS A 71 -4.06 1.35 4.29
CA LYS A 71 -4.32 0.64 5.55
C LYS A 71 -3.87 1.41 6.77
N VAL A 72 -2.74 2.12 6.65
CA VAL A 72 -2.26 2.99 7.73
C VAL A 72 -3.22 4.16 7.90
N TYR A 73 -3.63 4.81 6.81
CA TYR A 73 -4.56 5.94 6.82
C TYR A 73 -5.90 5.57 7.47
N ALA A 74 -6.56 4.49 7.02
CA ALA A 74 -7.80 3.97 7.59
C ALA A 74 -7.69 3.59 9.07
N LYS A 75 -6.49 3.17 9.52
CA LYS A 75 -6.27 2.83 10.93
C LYS A 75 -6.12 4.05 11.84
N VAL A 76 -5.56 5.15 11.34
CA VAL A 76 -5.23 6.35 12.15
C VAL A 76 -6.23 7.49 11.97
N ASN A 77 -7.09 7.41 10.95
CA ASN A 77 -8.18 8.33 10.70
C ASN A 77 -9.51 7.59 10.88
N GLU A 78 -10.36 8.05 11.80
CA GLU A 78 -11.64 7.41 12.14
C GLU A 78 -12.79 7.84 11.22
N GLU A 79 -12.54 8.75 10.27
CA GLU A 79 -13.53 9.21 9.31
C GLU A 79 -13.87 8.11 8.28
N PRO A 80 -15.16 7.89 7.95
CA PRO A 80 -15.59 6.85 7.00
C PRO A 80 -14.93 6.92 5.62
N GLU A 81 -14.53 8.11 5.20
CA GLU A 81 -13.84 8.37 3.94
C GLU A 81 -12.50 7.63 3.86
N ALA A 82 -11.82 7.41 5.00
CA ALA A 82 -10.56 6.70 5.05
C ALA A 82 -10.71 5.20 4.76
N ASP A 83 -11.75 4.58 5.31
CA ASP A 83 -12.12 3.19 4.99
C ASP A 83 -12.58 3.07 3.52
N ALA A 84 -13.38 4.03 3.04
CA ALA A 84 -13.82 4.05 1.65
C ALA A 84 -12.64 4.14 0.65
N LEU A 85 -11.61 4.91 0.97
CA LEU A 85 -10.39 4.99 0.16
C LEU A 85 -9.62 3.66 0.16
N LEU A 86 -9.52 2.99 1.31
CA LEU A 86 -8.91 1.67 1.39
C LEU A 86 -9.67 0.64 0.54
N ASP A 87 -11.00 0.60 0.63
CA ASP A 87 -11.84 -0.30 -0.16
C ASP A 87 -11.66 -0.06 -1.67
N ALA A 88 -11.59 1.20 -2.09
CA ALA A 88 -11.36 1.54 -3.50
C ALA A 88 -9.96 1.09 -3.96
N VAL A 89 -8.93 1.30 -3.15
CA VAL A 89 -7.56 0.86 -3.44
C VAL A 89 -7.49 -0.67 -3.55
N GLU A 90 -8.10 -1.40 -2.61
CA GLU A 90 -8.11 -2.85 -2.63
C GLU A 90 -8.91 -3.41 -3.82
N TYR A 91 -10.02 -2.76 -4.20
CA TYR A 91 -10.77 -3.14 -5.40
C TYR A 91 -9.89 -3.10 -6.65
N TYR A 92 -9.21 -1.98 -6.89
CA TYR A 92 -8.36 -1.83 -8.09
C TYR A 92 -7.13 -2.74 -8.04
N ALA A 93 -6.51 -2.89 -6.88
CA ALA A 93 -5.35 -3.77 -6.72
C ALA A 93 -5.68 -5.25 -6.99
N ASN A 94 -6.90 -5.68 -6.67
CA ASN A 94 -7.35 -7.06 -6.88
C ASN A 94 -8.02 -7.30 -8.25
N LEU A 95 -8.31 -6.26 -9.03
CA LEU A 95 -8.88 -6.42 -10.37
C LEU A 95 -7.79 -6.95 -11.31
N SER A 96 -8.08 -8.02 -12.05
CA SER A 96 -7.16 -8.54 -13.06
C SER A 96 -6.88 -7.46 -14.12
N PRO A 97 -5.61 -7.27 -14.57
CA PRO A 97 -5.30 -6.31 -15.62
C PRO A 97 -6.15 -6.48 -16.89
N ALA A 98 -6.50 -7.73 -17.25
CA ALA A 98 -7.32 -8.03 -18.43
C ALA A 98 -8.78 -7.57 -18.29
N ASP A 99 -9.28 -7.38 -17.07
CA ASP A 99 -10.67 -7.04 -16.79
C ASP A 99 -10.90 -5.53 -16.69
N TYR A 100 -9.83 -4.72 -16.60
CA TYR A 100 -9.93 -3.26 -16.48
C TYR A 100 -10.74 -2.59 -17.59
N PRO A 101 -10.57 -2.90 -18.90
CA PRO A 101 -11.35 -2.28 -19.97
C PRO A 101 -12.85 -2.51 -19.84
N GLU A 102 -13.24 -3.74 -19.48
CA GLU A 102 -14.66 -4.09 -19.33
C GLU A 102 -15.22 -3.49 -18.03
N ALA A 103 -14.50 -3.63 -16.92
CA ALA A 103 -14.91 -3.05 -15.65
C ALA A 103 -15.08 -1.53 -15.74
N ALA A 104 -14.16 -0.83 -16.39
CA ALA A 104 -14.24 0.61 -16.60
C ALA A 104 -15.45 1.04 -17.43
N ARG A 105 -15.95 0.15 -18.31
CA ARG A 105 -17.08 0.43 -19.19
C ARG A 105 -18.42 0.15 -18.53
N SER A 106 -18.53 -0.91 -17.74
CA SER A 106 -19.82 -1.47 -17.34
C SER A 106 -19.97 -1.78 -15.85
N SER A 107 -18.90 -1.74 -15.06
CA SER A 107 -18.97 -2.11 -13.64
C SER A 107 -19.39 -0.94 -12.75
N GLU A 108 -20.50 -1.10 -12.03
CA GLU A 108 -20.93 -0.17 -10.98
C GLU A 108 -19.90 -0.02 -9.86
N ASN A 109 -19.20 -1.11 -9.51
CA ASN A 109 -18.12 -1.07 -8.53
C ASN A 109 -16.95 -0.21 -9.01
N PHE A 110 -16.57 -0.34 -10.29
CA PHE A 110 -15.54 0.50 -10.88
C PHE A 110 -15.97 1.97 -10.85
N ALA A 111 -17.22 2.28 -11.25
CA ALA A 111 -17.73 3.63 -11.26
C ALA A 111 -17.74 4.26 -9.84
N ARG A 112 -18.18 3.52 -8.83
CA ARG A 112 -18.16 3.98 -7.43
C ARG A 112 -16.75 4.27 -6.94
N ASN A 113 -15.83 3.33 -7.12
CA ASN A 113 -14.45 3.47 -6.65
C ASN A 113 -13.67 4.55 -7.42
N LYS A 114 -14.05 4.81 -8.68
CA LYS A 114 -13.51 5.91 -9.49
C LYS A 114 -13.87 7.26 -8.88
N VAL A 115 -15.11 7.44 -8.44
CA VAL A 115 -15.54 8.69 -7.79
C VAL A 115 -14.73 8.91 -6.51
N ILE A 116 -14.65 7.90 -5.63
CA ILE A 116 -13.90 7.99 -4.36
C ILE A 116 -12.44 8.40 -4.59
N THR A 117 -11.75 7.70 -5.51
CA THR A 117 -10.34 7.96 -5.79
C THR A 117 -10.11 9.33 -6.44
N LEU A 118 -10.99 9.77 -7.34
CA LEU A 118 -10.88 11.09 -7.95
C LEU A 118 -11.20 12.23 -6.97
N GLU A 119 -12.19 12.08 -6.10
CA GLU A 119 -12.54 13.13 -5.13
C GLU A 119 -11.48 13.27 -4.04
N GLN A 120 -11.02 12.15 -3.46
CA GLN A 120 -10.10 12.18 -2.33
C GLN A 120 -8.64 12.36 -2.74
N CYS A 121 -8.26 11.91 -3.94
CA CYS A 121 -6.89 12.00 -4.45
C CYS A 121 -6.77 12.92 -5.67
N ALA A 122 -7.71 13.81 -5.94
CA ALA A 122 -7.45 14.93 -6.83
C ALA A 122 -6.23 15.72 -6.32
N SER A 123 -5.34 16.15 -7.21
CA SER A 123 -4.41 17.24 -6.90
C SER A 123 -5.10 18.56 -7.27
N ASP A 124 -4.77 19.64 -6.54
CA ASP A 124 -5.08 21.00 -7.01
C ASP A 124 -4.26 21.39 -8.25
N ASP A 125 -3.25 20.59 -8.59
CA ASP A 125 -2.54 20.69 -9.86
C ASP A 125 -3.47 20.25 -11.00
N PRO A 126 -3.64 21.07 -12.06
CA PRO A 126 -4.54 20.76 -13.16
C PRO A 126 -4.11 19.46 -13.82
N ILE A 127 -4.98 18.45 -13.76
CA ILE A 127 -4.87 17.25 -14.58
C ILE A 127 -5.08 17.71 -16.02
N ASP A 128 -4.06 17.60 -16.86
CA ASP A 128 -4.15 17.88 -18.30
C ASP A 128 -5.08 16.82 -18.92
N ALA A 129 -6.37 17.14 -18.91
CA ALA A 129 -7.38 16.31 -19.51
C ALA A 129 -7.21 16.39 -21.04
N THR A 130 -6.74 15.29 -21.64
CA THR A 130 -7.30 14.63 -22.85
C THR A 130 -6.24 14.33 -23.93
N PRO A 131 -6.11 13.04 -24.30
CA PRO A 131 -6.31 12.68 -25.71
C PRO A 131 -7.57 11.81 -25.89
N GLY A 132 -8.51 12.22 -26.74
CA GLY A 132 -9.63 11.36 -27.19
C GLY A 132 -11.05 11.92 -27.16
N THR A 133 -11.32 13.14 -26.69
CA THR A 133 -12.65 13.78 -26.82
C THR A 133 -12.57 15.05 -27.68
N PRO A 134 -13.40 15.22 -28.72
CA PRO A 134 -13.37 16.41 -29.55
C PRO A 134 -14.01 17.62 -28.85
N VAL A 135 -13.41 18.79 -29.06
CA VAL A 135 -14.09 20.09 -29.00
C VAL A 135 -14.86 20.35 -30.30
#